data_AF-A0A4Y7U3R9-F1
#
_entry.id   AF-A0A4Y7U3R9-F1
#
_cell.length_a   1.000
_cell.length_b   1.000
_cell.length_c   1.000
_cell.angle_alpha   90.00
_cell.angle_beta   90.00
_cell.angle_gamma   90.00
#
_symmetry.space_group_name_H-M   'P 1'
#
loop_
_entity.id
_entity.type
_entity.pdbx_description
1 polymer ?
#
loop_
_entity_poly.entity_id
_entity_poly.type
_entity_poly.pdbx_seq_one_letter_code
_entity_poly.pdbx_strand_id
1 'polypeptide(L)'
;NTPGRTDVSVTVTYPDGTTDEITVPVTVGEQPQNDQYEPTAGEVEKPYGEGTTEEDVTSKVTVPGYPEDGEQPVITVNNPSELPDGNTPGRTDVSVTVTYPDGTTDEITVPVTVGEQPQNDQYEPTAG
;
A
#
# COMPACT_ATOMS: atom_id res chain seq x y z
N ASN A 1 5.72 7.43 -19.85
CA ASN A 1 6.92 6.93 -20.56
C ASN A 1 6.59 5.57 -21.12
N THR A 2 6.85 5.31 -22.40
CA THR A 2 6.72 3.96 -22.96
C THR A 2 8.03 3.23 -22.72
N PRO A 3 8.05 2.12 -21.97
CA PRO A 3 9.24 1.30 -21.82
C PRO A 3 9.69 0.83 -23.20
N GLY A 4 10.99 0.91 -23.46
CA GLY A 4 11.48 0.63 -24.80
C GLY A 4 12.98 0.81 -24.91
N ARG A 5 13.57 0.01 -25.79
CA ARG A 5 14.96 0.16 -26.21
C ARG A 5 14.99 1.06 -27.43
N THR A 6 15.68 2.18 -27.33
CA THR A 6 15.95 3.06 -28.47
C THR A 6 17.44 3.06 -28.72
N ASP A 7 17.87 2.61 -29.90
CA ASP A 7 19.27 2.68 -30.30
C ASP A 7 19.53 4.07 -30.91
N VAL A 8 20.44 4.84 -30.31
CA VAL A 8 20.86 6.16 -30.82
C VAL A 8 22.21 5.99 -31.51
N SER A 9 22.30 6.35 -32.79
CA SER A 9 23.57 6.38 -33.53
C SER A 9 24.25 7.74 -33.37
N VAL A 10 25.54 7.70 -33.05
CA VAL A 10 26.42 8.87 -33.04
C VAL A 10 27.46 8.67 -34.13
N THR A 11 27.49 9.55 -35.13
CA THR A 11 28.50 9.55 -36.19
C THR A 11 29.65 10.49 -35.80
N VAL A 12 30.85 9.96 -35.62
CA VAL A 12 32.09 10.72 -35.42
C VAL A 12 32.74 10.89 -36.79
N THR A 13 33.03 12.13 -37.19
CA THR A 13 33.78 12.43 -38.42
C THR A 13 35.18 12.90 -38.07
N TYR A 14 36.21 12.27 -38.63
CA TYR A 14 37.61 12.62 -38.41
C TYR A 14 38.10 13.65 -39.43
N PRO A 15 39.21 14.37 -39.14
CA PRO A 15 39.77 15.38 -40.05
C PRO A 15 40.20 14.84 -41.42
N ASP A 16 40.43 13.52 -41.53
CA ASP A 16 40.78 12.82 -42.78
C ASP A 16 39.54 12.44 -43.63
N GLY A 17 38.34 12.77 -43.16
CA GLY A 17 37.07 12.50 -43.83
C GLY A 17 36.50 11.11 -43.55
N THR A 18 37.16 10.29 -42.73
CA THR A 18 36.59 9.00 -42.30
C THR A 18 35.51 9.21 -41.23
N THR A 19 34.61 8.24 -41.10
CA THR A 19 33.54 8.27 -40.09
C THR A 19 33.46 6.96 -39.32
N ASP A 20 33.30 7.05 -38.01
CA ASP A 20 32.89 5.93 -37.15
C ASP A 20 31.45 6.16 -36.67
N GLU A 21 30.61 5.12 -36.73
CA GLU A 21 29.30 5.12 -36.08
C GLU A 21 29.35 4.32 -34.79
N ILE A 22 28.99 4.97 -33.69
CA ILE A 22 28.85 4.35 -32.37
C ILE A 22 27.34 4.28 -32.07
N THR A 23 26.82 3.07 -31.94
CA THR A 23 25.44 2.84 -31.51
C THR A 23 25.40 2.67 -30.00
N VAL A 24 24.71 3.58 -29.30
CA VAL A 24 24.51 3.49 -27.85
C VAL A 24 23.07 3.03 -27.59
N PRO A 25 22.85 1.86 -26.95
CA PRO A 25 21.51 1.46 -26.55
C PRO A 25 21.04 2.34 -25.39
N VAL A 26 19.91 3.02 -25.57
CA VAL A 26 19.20 3.71 -24.50
C VAL A 26 18.04 2.83 -24.05
N THR A 27 18.09 2.37 -22.80
CA THR A 27 17.00 1.61 -22.19
C THR A 27 16.16 2.55 -21.35
N VAL A 28 14.91 2.78 -21.75
CA VAL A 28 13.90 3.39 -20.86
C VAL A 28 13.27 2.25 -20.07
N GLY A 29 13.56 2.19 -18.77
CA GLY A 29 12.97 1.19 -17.87
C GLY A 29 11.46 1.39 -17.69
N GLU A 30 10.78 0.34 -17.23
CA GLU A 30 9.40 0.48 -16.74
C GLU A 30 9.37 1.41 -15.52
N GLN A 31 8.31 2.22 -15.40
CA GLN A 31 8.13 3.06 -14.23
C GLN A 31 7.80 2.15 -13.03
N PRO A 32 8.36 2.40 -11.84
CA PRO A 32 7.98 1.69 -10.62
C PRO A 32 6.47 1.71 -10.40
N GLN A 33 5.90 0.58 -9.99
CA GLN A 33 4.45 0.45 -9.81
C GLN A 33 3.95 1.29 -8.64
N ASN A 34 4.72 1.41 -7.56
CA ASN A 34 4.40 2.33 -6.46
C ASN A 34 4.38 3.82 -6.87
N ASP A 35 5.16 4.21 -7.88
CA ASP A 35 5.06 5.57 -8.45
C ASP A 35 3.84 5.74 -9.36
N GLN A 36 3.21 4.64 -9.81
CA GLN A 36 2.07 4.64 -10.73
C GLN A 36 0.73 4.47 -10.01
N TYR A 37 0.70 3.69 -8.94
CA TYR A 37 -0.49 3.34 -8.19
C TYR A 37 -0.32 3.81 -6.75
N GLU A 38 -1.31 4.54 -6.26
CA GLU A 38 -1.34 5.00 -4.88
C GLU A 38 -2.44 4.22 -4.13
N PRO A 39 -2.10 3.43 -3.10
CA PRO A 39 -3.09 2.71 -2.32
C PRO A 39 -3.87 3.64 -1.41
N THR A 40 -5.09 3.23 -1.06
CA THR A 40 -5.96 3.99 -0.16
C THR A 40 -6.52 3.09 0.93
N ALA A 41 -6.73 3.66 2.12
CA ALA A 41 -7.28 2.98 3.28
C ALA A 41 -8.61 3.58 3.73
N GLY A 42 -9.59 2.72 3.99
CA GLY A 42 -10.80 3.06 4.73
C GLY A 42 -10.61 2.91 6.25
N GLU A 43 -11.63 3.31 7.02
CA GLU A 43 -11.67 3.12 8.47
C GLU A 43 -12.25 1.75 8.85
N VAL A 44 -11.71 1.16 9.91
CA VAL A 44 -12.26 -0.01 10.60
C VAL A 44 -12.96 0.48 11.87
N GLU A 45 -14.23 0.11 12.04
CA GLU A 45 -14.98 0.36 13.27
C GLU A 45 -15.28 -0.97 13.96
N LYS A 46 -14.91 -1.11 15.23
CA LYS A 46 -15.20 -2.29 16.05
C LYS A 46 -16.01 -1.89 17.28
N PRO A 47 -17.04 -2.66 17.67
CA PRO A 47 -17.70 -2.46 18.95
C PRO A 47 -16.75 -2.80 20.12
N TYR A 48 -17.05 -2.27 21.30
CA TYR A 48 -16.33 -2.64 22.52
C TYR A 48 -16.41 -4.16 22.77
N GLY A 49 -15.29 -4.76 23.11
CA GLY A 49 -15.11 -6.19 23.36
C GLY A 49 -14.82 -7.02 22.10
N GLU A 50 -14.76 -6.43 20.91
CA GLU A 50 -14.40 -7.13 19.67
C GLU A 50 -13.01 -6.74 19.19
N GLY A 51 -12.08 -7.71 19.22
CA GLY A 51 -10.73 -7.52 18.73
C GLY A 51 -10.66 -7.29 17.22
N THR A 52 -9.64 -6.54 16.81
CA THR A 52 -9.33 -6.31 15.40
C THR A 52 -8.48 -7.43 14.85
N THR A 53 -8.81 -7.91 13.66
CA THR A 53 -8.02 -8.91 12.92
C THR A 53 -7.22 -8.27 11.80
N GLU A 54 -6.21 -8.99 11.29
CA GLU A 54 -5.49 -8.54 10.09
C GLU A 54 -6.41 -8.43 8.87
N GLU A 55 -7.42 -9.30 8.77
CA GLU A 55 -8.43 -9.26 7.69
C GLU A 55 -9.31 -8.01 7.76
N ASP A 56 -9.73 -7.60 8.98
CA ASP A 56 -10.47 -6.35 9.17
C ASP A 56 -9.70 -5.15 8.60
N VAL A 57 -8.38 -5.13 8.80
CA VAL A 57 -7.49 -4.04 8.34
C VAL A 57 -7.23 -4.13 6.84
N THR A 58 -6.78 -5.28 6.36
CA THR A 58 -6.41 -5.49 4.94
C THR A 58 -7.58 -5.34 3.99
N SER A 59 -8.80 -5.72 4.41
CA SER A 59 -10.02 -5.54 3.61
C SER A 59 -10.43 -4.08 3.41
N LYS A 60 -9.87 -3.14 4.20
CA LYS A 60 -10.06 -1.69 4.02
C LYS A 60 -9.02 -1.05 3.12
N VAL A 61 -8.01 -1.80 2.67
CA VAL A 61 -6.99 -1.30 1.76
C VAL A 61 -7.36 -1.64 0.34
N THR A 62 -7.26 -0.64 -0.55
CA THR A 62 -7.52 -0.81 -1.98
C THR A 62 -6.45 -0.10 -2.79
N VAL A 63 -6.20 -0.58 -4.00
CA VAL A 63 -5.25 0.04 -4.95
C VAL A 63 -6.02 0.47 -6.20
N PRO A 64 -6.58 1.69 -6.23
CA PRO A 64 -7.41 2.15 -7.34
C PRO A 64 -6.66 2.15 -8.67
N GLY A 65 -7.30 1.64 -9.72
CA GLY A 65 -6.73 1.61 -11.07
C GLY A 65 -5.69 0.50 -11.30
N TYR A 66 -5.39 -0.32 -10.29
CA TYR A 66 -4.55 -1.50 -10.47
C TYR A 66 -5.29 -2.56 -11.32
N PRO A 67 -4.62 -3.22 -12.28
CA PRO A 67 -5.24 -4.24 -13.12
C PRO A 67 -5.78 -5.43 -12.32
N GLU A 68 -7.00 -5.88 -12.60
CA GLU A 68 -7.59 -7.08 -11.98
C GLU A 68 -6.99 -8.38 -12.54
N ASP A 69 -6.44 -8.33 -13.76
CA ASP A 69 -5.74 -9.45 -14.40
C ASP A 69 -4.25 -9.46 -14.00
N GLY A 70 -3.70 -10.65 -13.79
CA GLY A 70 -2.28 -10.84 -13.50
C GLY A 70 -1.96 -10.93 -12.01
N GLU A 71 -0.68 -10.76 -11.66
CA GLU A 71 -0.22 -10.79 -10.27
C GLU A 71 -0.71 -9.55 -9.53
N GLN A 72 -1.38 -9.79 -8.40
CA GLN A 72 -1.97 -8.75 -7.55
C GLN A 72 -0.96 -8.28 -6.50
N PRO A 73 -1.05 -7.03 -6.03
CA PRO A 73 -0.24 -6.56 -4.92
C PRO A 73 -0.59 -7.34 -3.65
N VAL A 74 0.40 -7.53 -2.80
CA VAL A 74 0.26 -8.22 -1.51
C VAL A 74 0.17 -7.18 -0.41
N ILE A 75 -0.90 -7.23 0.38
CA ILE A 75 -1.17 -6.31 1.49
C ILE A 75 -0.80 -7.01 2.79
N THR A 76 0.07 -6.41 3.60
CA THR A 76 0.56 -6.99 4.85
C THR A 76 0.44 -6.01 6.01
N VAL A 77 -0.13 -6.44 7.14
CA VAL A 77 -0.10 -5.67 8.38
C VAL A 77 1.29 -5.77 9.00
N ASN A 78 1.94 -4.63 9.26
CA ASN A 78 3.35 -4.65 9.70
C ASN A 78 3.53 -5.21 11.11
N ASN A 79 2.62 -4.87 12.02
CA ASN A 79 2.67 -5.28 13.43
C ASN A 79 1.33 -5.92 13.88
N PRO A 80 1.03 -7.18 13.50
CA PRO A 80 -0.22 -7.83 13.87
C PRO A 80 -0.45 -7.96 15.39
N SER A 81 0.62 -7.98 16.19
CA SER A 81 0.54 -8.05 17.65
C SER A 81 0.08 -6.75 18.32
N GLU A 82 0.07 -5.64 17.59
CA GLU A 82 -0.33 -4.31 18.08
C GLU A 82 -1.76 -3.95 17.67
N LEU A 83 -2.48 -4.86 17.03
CA LEU A 83 -3.87 -4.66 16.68
C LEU A 83 -4.73 -4.43 17.95
N PRO A 84 -5.70 -3.50 17.91
CA PRO A 84 -6.58 -3.26 19.04
C PRO A 84 -7.31 -4.53 19.47
N ASP A 85 -7.25 -4.84 20.77
CA ASP A 85 -7.88 -6.02 21.36
C ASP A 85 -9.40 -5.89 21.55
N GLY A 86 -9.94 -4.69 21.27
CA GLY A 86 -11.36 -4.36 21.42
C GLY A 86 -11.75 -3.92 22.83
N ASN A 87 -10.88 -4.05 23.84
CA ASN A 87 -11.21 -3.73 25.24
C ASN A 87 -10.78 -2.32 25.65
N THR A 88 -10.05 -1.62 24.78
CA THR A 88 -9.66 -0.23 24.99
C THR A 88 -10.36 0.65 23.96
N PRO A 89 -11.35 1.47 24.37
CA PRO A 89 -11.99 2.44 23.48
C PRO A 89 -10.97 3.44 22.94
N GLY A 90 -11.21 3.92 21.72
CA GLY A 90 -10.38 4.94 21.10
C GLY A 90 -9.97 4.57 19.67
N ARG A 91 -9.12 5.44 19.10
CA ARG A 91 -8.60 5.30 17.74
C ARG A 91 -7.14 4.91 17.77
N THR A 92 -6.81 3.88 17.01
CA THR A 92 -5.44 3.39 16.79
C THR A 92 -5.16 3.37 15.29
N ASP A 93 -4.00 3.89 14.91
CA ASP A 93 -3.55 3.92 13.53
C ASP A 93 -2.65 2.70 13.27
N VAL A 94 -3.06 1.81 12.36
CA VAL A 94 -2.37 0.55 12.05
C VAL A 94 -1.61 0.67 10.73
N SER A 95 -0.30 0.44 10.76
CA SER A 95 0.56 0.49 9.57
C SER A 95 0.44 -0.77 8.71
N VAL A 96 0.31 -0.57 7.40
CA VAL A 96 0.17 -1.62 6.38
C VAL A 96 1.16 -1.35 5.25
N THR A 97 1.78 -2.40 4.74
CA THR A 97 2.62 -2.36 3.53
C THR A 97 1.87 -3.00 2.35
N VAL A 98 1.88 -2.31 1.22
CA VAL A 98 1.42 -2.83 -0.07
C VAL A 98 2.65 -3.14 -0.92
N THR A 99 2.86 -4.40 -1.26
CA THR A 99 4.00 -4.87 -2.07
C THR A 99 3.52 -5.21 -3.47
N TYR A 100 4.06 -4.51 -4.47
CA TYR A 100 3.74 -4.73 -5.89
C TYR A 100 4.56 -5.88 -6.49
N PRO A 101 4.09 -6.51 -7.59
CA PRO A 101 4.83 -7.58 -8.28
C PRO A 101 6.23 -7.18 -8.79
N ASP A 102 6.47 -5.89 -9.07
CA ASP A 102 7.80 -5.38 -9.44
C ASP A 102 8.77 -5.27 -8.25
N GLY A 103 8.29 -5.58 -7.05
CA GLY A 103 9.03 -5.53 -5.78
C GLY A 103 9.05 -4.15 -5.13
N THR A 104 8.42 -3.14 -5.72
CA THR A 104 8.23 -1.84 -5.07
C THR A 104 7.15 -1.92 -3.99
N THR A 105 7.15 -0.95 -3.08
CA THR A 105 6.26 -0.96 -1.91
C THR A 105 5.73 0.42 -1.59
N ASP A 106 4.51 0.46 -1.06
CA ASP A 106 3.93 1.63 -0.39
C ASP A 106 3.59 1.30 1.06
N GLU A 107 3.74 2.29 1.95
CA GLU A 107 3.31 2.19 3.34
C GLU A 107 2.14 3.15 3.59
N ILE A 108 1.04 2.60 4.12
CA ILE A 108 -0.14 3.37 4.48
C ILE A 108 -0.59 3.05 5.89
N THR A 109 -1.51 3.87 6.39
CA THR A 109 -2.07 3.72 7.74
C THR A 109 -3.57 3.54 7.64
N VAL A 110 -4.08 2.51 8.32
CA VAL A 110 -5.51 2.20 8.45
C VAL A 110 -5.97 2.62 9.85
N PRO A 111 -6.88 3.58 9.98
CA PRO A 111 -7.44 3.93 11.29
C PRO A 111 -8.43 2.86 11.75
N VAL A 112 -8.27 2.44 13.01
CA VAL A 112 -9.14 1.50 13.69
C VAL A 112 -9.75 2.18 14.91
N THR A 113 -11.07 2.26 14.96
CA THR A 113 -11.81 2.87 16.06
C THR A 113 -12.57 1.79 16.83
N VAL A 114 -12.30 1.68 18.14
CA VAL A 114 -13.03 0.83 19.09
C VAL A 114 -14.05 1.68 19.83
N GLY A 115 -15.31 1.25 19.79
CA GLY A 115 -16.43 1.93 20.45
C GLY A 115 -16.33 1.92 21.99
N GLU A 116 -17.12 2.79 22.61
CA GLU A 116 -17.23 2.91 24.07
C GLU A 116 -17.89 1.69 24.71
N GLN A 117 -17.54 1.40 25.97
CA GLN A 117 -18.20 0.37 26.76
C GLN A 117 -19.69 0.73 26.96
N PRO A 118 -20.64 -0.20 26.68
CA PRO A 118 -22.06 0.04 26.94
C PRO A 118 -22.32 0.36 28.42
N GLN A 119 -23.10 1.42 28.69
CA GLN A 119 -23.39 1.90 30.05
C GLN A 119 -24.50 1.12 30.76
N ASN A 120 -25.04 0.06 30.15
CA ASN A 120 -26.27 -0.60 30.60
C ASN A 120 -26.10 -1.55 31.80
N ASP A 121 -24.89 -1.66 32.37
CA ASP A 121 -24.59 -2.48 33.54
C ASP A 121 -24.56 -1.69 34.88
N GLN A 122 -25.00 -0.43 34.93
CA GLN A 122 -24.84 0.41 36.13
C GLN A 122 -26.07 0.61 37.03
N TYR A 123 -27.21 -0.06 36.79
CA TYR A 123 -28.38 0.12 37.67
C TYR A 123 -29.13 -1.20 37.93
N GLU A 124 -28.69 -1.95 38.95
CA GLU A 124 -29.64 -2.73 39.76
C GLU A 124 -30.29 -1.77 40.77
N PRO A 125 -31.59 -1.45 40.68
CA PRO A 125 -32.26 -0.73 41.75
C PRO A 125 -32.34 -1.64 42.98
N THR A 126 -31.67 -1.26 44.06
CA THR A 126 -31.92 -1.86 45.37
C THR A 126 -33.30 -1.39 45.85
N ALA A 127 -34.30 -2.29 45.78
CA ALA A 127 -35.61 -2.05 46.36
C ALA A 127 -35.47 -1.96 47.90
N GLY A 128 -35.88 -0.81 48.47
CA GLY A 128 -36.03 -0.61 49.91
C GLY A 128 -37.41 -1.02 50.42
#